data_AF-A0A1V5JBB4-F1
#
_entry.id   AF-A0A1V5JBB4-F1
#
_cell.length_a   1.000
_cell.length_b   1.000
_cell.length_c   1.000
_cell.angle_alpha   90.00
_cell.angle_beta   90.00
_cell.angle_gamma   90.00
#
_symmetry.space_group_name_H-M   'P 1'
#
loop_
_entity.id
_entity.type
_entity.pdbx_description
1 polymer ?
#
loop_
_entity_poly.entity_id
_entity_poly.type
_entity_poly.pdbx_seq_one_letter_code
_entity_poly.pdbx_strand_id
1 'polypeptide(L)'
;MHSGIIVDARGMGAKPAMAPKIFDENGKEIYSYSSVDREYAVRQGTVVYTRDIVSARTNQRVAANPLTIKAVKTAATGKTDLVIGNIDAQRIRGTIQETILLKQCRVIIVLD
;
A
#
# COMPACT_ATOMS: atom_id res chain seq x y z
N MET A 1 -13.11 -5.25 10.09
CA MET A 1 -12.67 -3.86 9.89
C MET A 1 -11.16 -3.80 10.06
N HIS A 2 -10.47 -3.17 9.11
CA HIS A 2 -9.03 -3.00 9.17
C HIS A 2 -8.66 -1.58 9.62
N SER A 3 -7.43 -1.45 10.08
CA SER A 3 -6.84 -0.20 10.58
C SER A 3 -5.75 0.34 9.65
N GLY A 4 -5.33 -0.42 8.65
CA GLY A 4 -4.37 0.03 7.64
C GLY A 4 -4.09 -1.09 6.67
N ILE A 5 -3.30 -0.78 5.66
CA ILE A 5 -2.90 -1.72 4.60
C ILE A 5 -1.39 -1.93 4.68
N ILE A 6 -0.98 -3.20 4.71
CA ILE A 6 0.42 -3.60 4.55
C ILE A 6 0.55 -4.32 3.21
N VAL A 7 1.46 -3.87 2.37
CA VAL A 7 1.80 -4.52 1.10
C VAL A 7 3.17 -5.17 1.23
N ASP A 8 3.22 -6.50 1.27
CA ASP A 8 4.47 -7.26 1.26
C ASP A 8 4.99 -7.36 -0.17
N ALA A 9 6.06 -6.61 -0.45
CA ALA A 9 6.74 -6.53 -1.74
C ALA A 9 8.19 -7.05 -1.66
N ARG A 10 8.48 -7.93 -0.70
CA ARG A 10 9.77 -8.62 -0.61
C ARG A 10 9.95 -9.63 -1.75
N GLY A 11 11.20 -9.88 -2.14
CA GLY A 11 11.60 -10.87 -3.13
C GLY A 11 11.39 -10.46 -4.59
N MET A 12 11.01 -9.21 -4.86
CA MET A 12 10.79 -8.70 -6.23
C MET A 12 11.72 -7.54 -6.60
N GLY A 13 12.60 -7.11 -5.69
CA GLY A 13 13.51 -5.98 -5.93
C GLY A 13 12.77 -4.65 -6.12
N ALA A 14 11.64 -4.48 -5.41
CA ALA A 14 10.88 -3.23 -5.37
C ALA A 14 11.72 -2.13 -4.71
N LYS A 15 11.57 -0.90 -5.19
CA LYS A 15 12.35 0.26 -4.74
C LYS A 15 11.45 1.31 -4.09
N PRO A 16 11.93 2.04 -3.07
CA PRO A 16 11.16 3.12 -2.48
C PRO A 16 11.00 4.30 -3.44
N ALA A 17 9.90 5.02 -3.32
CA ALA A 17 9.59 6.24 -4.06
C ALA A 17 8.78 7.22 -3.21
N MET A 18 8.74 8.50 -3.59
CA MET A 18 7.94 9.51 -2.89
C MET A 18 6.43 9.32 -3.08
N ALA A 19 6.04 8.80 -4.25
CA ALA A 19 4.64 8.64 -4.64
C ALA A 19 4.45 7.30 -5.37
N PRO A 20 4.65 6.16 -4.67
CA PRO A 20 4.42 4.86 -5.26
C PRO A 20 2.94 4.69 -5.61
N LYS A 21 2.68 3.92 -6.66
CA LYS A 21 1.34 3.49 -7.04
C LYS A 21 1.13 2.01 -6.79
N ILE A 22 -0.12 1.64 -6.54
CA ILE A 22 -0.56 0.24 -6.47
C ILE A 22 -1.62 0.04 -7.55
N PHE A 23 -1.46 -1.00 -8.36
CA PHE A 23 -2.38 -1.39 -9.42
C PHE A 23 -2.95 -2.78 -9.13
N ASP A 24 -4.10 -3.08 -9.72
CA ASP A 24 -4.52 -4.47 -9.90
C ASP A 24 -3.88 -5.08 -11.15
N GLU A 25 -4.13 -6.38 -11.38
CA GLU A 25 -3.53 -7.13 -12.49
C GLU A 25 -4.00 -6.63 -13.86
N ASN A 26 -5.13 -5.92 -13.92
CA ASN A 26 -5.67 -5.31 -15.12
C ASN A 26 -5.12 -3.89 -15.38
N GLY A 27 -4.19 -3.42 -14.54
CA GLY A 27 -3.57 -2.09 -14.67
C GLY A 27 -4.43 -0.95 -14.12
N LYS A 28 -5.49 -1.24 -13.37
CA LYS A 28 -6.34 -0.19 -12.78
C LYS A 28 -5.75 0.27 -11.46
N GLU A 29 -5.60 1.58 -11.29
CA GLU A 29 -5.05 2.19 -10.06
C GLU A 29 -5.90 1.87 -8.82
N ILE A 30 -5.30 1.24 -7.83
CA ILE A 30 -5.86 0.96 -6.49
C ILE A 30 -5.50 2.09 -5.53
N TYR A 31 -4.26 2.56 -5.62
CA TYR A 31 -3.72 3.60 -4.76
C TYR A 31 -2.73 4.45 -5.55
N SER A 32 -2.86 5.76 -5.45
CA SER A 32 -1.94 6.72 -6.07
C SER A 32 -2.01 8.07 -5.35
N TYR A 33 -1.01 8.92 -5.53
CA TYR A 33 -0.99 10.26 -4.92
C TYR A 33 -2.22 11.13 -5.27
N SER A 34 -2.85 10.94 -6.44
CA SER A 34 -4.07 11.66 -6.81
C SER A 34 -5.32 11.19 -6.05
N SER A 35 -5.25 9.99 -5.45
CA SER A 35 -6.38 9.38 -4.72
C SER A 35 -6.37 9.67 -3.22
N VAL A 36 -5.31 10.28 -2.68
CA VAL A 36 -5.15 10.52 -1.23
C VAL A 36 -5.58 11.91 -0.80
N ASP A 37 -5.88 12.04 0.48
CA ASP A 37 -6.09 13.33 1.12
C ASP A 37 -4.76 14.07 1.26
N ARG A 38 -4.72 15.30 0.74
CA ARG A 38 -3.50 16.11 0.67
C ARG A 38 -2.95 16.43 2.06
N GLU A 39 -3.79 16.66 3.06
CA GLU A 39 -3.33 17.01 4.40
C GLU A 39 -2.59 15.84 5.05
N TYR A 40 -3.12 14.62 4.87
CA TYR A 40 -2.44 13.40 5.31
C TYR A 40 -1.14 13.18 4.52
N ALA A 41 -1.16 13.33 3.20
CA ALA A 41 0.04 13.18 2.38
C ALA A 41 1.15 14.16 2.78
N VAL A 42 0.82 15.42 3.11
CA VAL A 42 1.79 16.43 3.56
C VAL A 42 2.36 16.11 4.94
N ARG A 43 1.51 15.69 5.89
CA ARG A 43 1.93 15.47 7.29
C ARG A 43 2.79 14.23 7.48
N GLN A 44 2.49 13.16 6.74
CA GLN A 44 3.10 11.85 6.99
C GLN A 44 3.62 11.16 5.74
N GLY A 45 3.46 11.74 4.54
CA GLY A 45 3.79 11.05 3.30
C GLY A 45 2.76 9.99 2.91
N THR A 46 2.86 9.51 1.68
CA THR A 46 1.91 8.55 1.07
C THR A 46 2.03 7.16 1.70
N VAL A 47 3.25 6.69 1.92
CA VAL A 47 3.53 5.36 2.50
C VAL A 47 4.67 5.42 3.50
N VAL A 48 4.81 4.37 4.30
CA VAL A 48 6.05 4.06 5.04
C VAL A 48 6.65 2.78 4.48
N TYR A 49 7.99 2.77 4.36
CA TYR A 49 8.74 1.58 3.97
C TYR A 49 9.37 0.92 5.20
N THR A 50 9.36 -0.41 5.23
CA THR A 50 10.06 -1.23 6.23
C THR A 50 10.64 -2.47 5.57
N ARG A 51 11.61 -3.12 6.20
CA ARG A 51 12.18 -4.41 5.74
C ARG A 51 11.62 -5.62 6.45
N ASP A 52 10.89 -5.39 7.53
CA ASP A 52 10.39 -6.44 8.41
C ASP A 52 8.87 -6.36 8.56
N ILE A 53 8.22 -7.51 8.39
CA ILE A 53 6.77 -7.64 8.45
C ILE A 53 6.24 -7.49 9.88
N VAL A 54 7.03 -7.88 10.89
CA VAL A 54 6.64 -7.73 12.30
C VAL A 54 6.59 -6.25 12.66
N SER A 55 7.64 -5.51 12.29
CA SER A 55 7.73 -4.06 12.43
C SER A 55 6.63 -3.33 11.64
N ALA A 56 6.25 -3.84 10.47
CA ALA A 56 5.12 -3.32 9.71
C ALA A 56 3.81 -3.44 10.50
N ARG A 57 3.55 -4.60 11.11
CA ARG A 57 2.30 -4.90 11.83
C ARG A 57 2.14 -4.12 13.14
N THR A 58 3.24 -3.78 13.79
CA THR A 58 3.24 -3.01 15.05
C THR A 58 3.35 -1.51 14.84
N ASN A 59 3.57 -1.04 13.60
CA ASN A 59 3.72 0.37 13.30
C ASN A 59 2.40 1.14 13.50
N GLN A 60 2.49 2.29 14.19
CA GLN A 60 1.36 3.16 14.51
C GLN A 60 0.52 3.57 13.29
N ARG A 61 1.12 3.68 12.09
CA ARG A 61 0.39 4.00 10.84
C ARG A 61 -0.75 3.02 10.54
N VAL A 62 -0.57 1.74 10.86
CA VAL A 62 -1.51 0.65 10.54
C VAL A 62 -1.90 -0.18 11.77
N ALA A 63 -1.63 0.33 12.99
CA ALA A 63 -1.75 -0.43 14.22
C ALA A 63 -3.19 -0.87 14.55
N ALA A 64 -3.27 -1.97 15.33
CA ALA A 64 -4.44 -2.74 15.79
C ALA A 64 -4.81 -3.95 14.92
N ASN A 65 -5.17 -3.74 13.66
CA ASN A 65 -5.62 -4.82 12.77
C ASN A 65 -5.38 -4.48 11.29
N PRO A 66 -4.15 -4.57 10.77
CA PRO A 66 -3.84 -4.26 9.38
C PRO A 66 -4.29 -5.37 8.43
N LEU A 67 -4.79 -5.00 7.26
CA LEU A 67 -4.93 -5.93 6.13
C LEU A 67 -3.56 -6.12 5.48
N THR A 68 -3.01 -7.33 5.55
CA THR A 68 -1.76 -7.67 4.86
C THR A 68 -2.06 -8.29 3.50
N ILE A 69 -1.47 -7.73 2.44
CA ILE A 69 -1.59 -8.16 1.05
C ILE A 69 -0.20 -8.43 0.50
N LYS A 70 -0.04 -9.47 -0.31
CA LYS A 70 1.21 -9.76 -1.01
C LYS A 70 1.17 -9.16 -2.41
N ALA A 71 2.19 -8.39 -2.78
CA ALA A 71 2.34 -7.93 -4.15
C ALA A 71 2.72 -9.10 -5.07
N VAL A 72 2.21 -9.07 -6.31
CA VAL A 72 2.44 -10.14 -7.31
C VAL A 72 3.62 -9.82 -8.21
N LYS A 73 3.86 -8.53 -8.49
CA LYS A 73 5.02 -8.02 -9.25
C LYS A 73 5.18 -6.52 -9.03
N THR A 74 6.30 -5.97 -9.48
CA THR A 74 6.45 -4.51 -9.68
C THR A 74 5.84 -4.09 -11.01
N ALA A 75 5.39 -2.84 -11.12
CA ALA A 75 5.07 -2.26 -12.42
C ALA A 75 6.35 -1.97 -13.22
N ALA A 76 6.22 -1.84 -14.55
CA ALA A 76 7.31 -1.97 -15.51
C ALA A 76 8.51 -1.02 -15.27
N THR A 77 8.27 0.25 -14.99
CA THR A 77 9.34 1.26 -14.95
C THR A 77 9.75 1.58 -13.51
N GLY A 78 11.06 1.56 -13.23
CA GLY A 78 11.62 2.00 -11.94
C GLY A 78 11.49 1.01 -10.77
N LYS A 79 10.65 -0.03 -10.89
CA LYS A 79 10.34 -1.00 -9.82
C LYS A 79 9.78 -0.35 -8.54
N THR A 80 9.18 0.83 -8.66
CA THR A 80 8.66 1.60 -7.50
C THR A 80 7.18 1.37 -7.24
N ASP A 81 6.46 1.01 -8.29
CA ASP A 81 5.03 0.75 -8.25
C ASP A 81 4.77 -0.75 -8.13
N LEU A 82 3.66 -1.11 -7.49
CA LEU A 82 3.33 -2.48 -7.15
C LEU A 82 2.04 -2.93 -7.83
N VAL A 83 1.96 -4.21 -8.14
CA VAL A 83 0.73 -4.86 -8.59
C VAL A 83 0.29 -5.83 -7.50
N ILE A 84 -0.99 -5.82 -7.15
CA ILE A 84 -1.63 -6.79 -6.25
C ILE A 84 -2.63 -7.64 -7.03
N GLY A 85 -2.97 -8.81 -6.48
CA GLY A 85 -3.96 -9.71 -7.08
C GLY A 85 -5.35 -9.06 -7.17
N ASN A 86 -6.12 -9.44 -8.20
CA ASN A 86 -7.47 -8.92 -8.41
C ASN A 86 -8.40 -9.16 -7.21
N ILE A 87 -8.26 -10.29 -6.50
CA ILE A 87 -9.05 -10.60 -5.30
C ILE A 87 -8.77 -9.59 -4.18
N ASP A 88 -7.49 -9.29 -3.91
CA ASP A 88 -7.10 -8.32 -2.89
C ASP A 88 -7.49 -6.89 -3.28
N ALA A 89 -7.36 -6.56 -4.56
CA ALA A 89 -7.84 -5.30 -5.12
C ALA A 89 -9.35 -5.10 -4.91
N GLN A 90 -10.15 -6.15 -5.13
CA GLN A 90 -11.58 -6.13 -4.85
C GLN A 90 -11.89 -6.03 -3.37
N ARG A 91 -11.08 -6.66 -2.49
CA ARG A 91 -11.24 -6.55 -1.04
C ARG A 91 -11.05 -5.12 -0.55
N ILE A 92 -10.06 -4.40 -1.10
CA ILE A 92 -9.81 -2.99 -0.78
C ILE A 92 -10.95 -2.11 -1.28
N ARG A 93 -11.36 -2.27 -2.54
CA ARG A 93 -12.38 -1.40 -3.16
C ARG A 93 -13.81 -1.73 -2.71
N GLY A 94 -14.07 -2.98 -2.35
CA GLY A 94 -15.38 -3.49 -1.95
C GLY A 94 -15.83 -3.01 -0.58
N THR A 95 -15.01 -2.24 0.14
CA THR A 95 -15.38 -1.69 1.45
C THR A 95 -14.95 -0.22 1.56
N ILE A 96 -15.90 0.61 2.01
CA ILE A 96 -15.73 2.07 2.13
C ILE A 96 -14.57 2.39 3.08
N GLN A 97 -14.43 1.62 4.16
CA GLN A 97 -13.43 1.87 5.18
C GLN A 97 -12.01 1.71 4.66
N GLU A 98 -11.71 0.66 3.90
CA GLU A 98 -10.40 0.43 3.27
C GLU A 98 -10.05 1.54 2.28
N THR A 99 -11.05 2.04 1.54
CA THR A 99 -10.88 3.22 0.69
C THR A 99 -10.54 4.47 1.51
N ILE A 100 -11.15 4.66 2.69
CA ILE A 100 -10.80 5.76 3.61
C ILE A 100 -9.37 5.59 4.15
N LEU A 101 -8.94 4.38 4.50
CA LEU A 101 -7.57 4.11 4.96
C LEU A 101 -6.53 4.50 3.89
N LEU A 102 -6.81 4.17 2.62
CA LEU A 102 -5.99 4.60 1.49
C LEU A 102 -5.94 6.13 1.39
N LYS A 103 -7.11 6.80 1.47
CA LYS A 103 -7.16 8.27 1.45
C LYS A 103 -6.34 8.91 2.58
N GLN A 104 -6.32 8.28 3.75
CA GLN A 104 -5.57 8.73 4.92
C GLN A 104 -4.10 8.25 4.93
N CYS A 105 -3.58 7.75 3.81
CA CYS A 105 -2.19 7.27 3.68
C CYS A 105 -1.80 6.19 4.72
N ARG A 106 -2.76 5.37 5.17
CA ARG A 106 -2.52 4.29 6.15
C ARG A 106 -1.99 3.04 5.45
N VAL A 107 -0.85 3.21 4.78
CA VAL A 107 -0.21 2.20 3.92
C VAL A 107 1.25 2.02 4.34
N ILE A 108 1.66 0.78 4.53
CA ILE A 108 3.06 0.38 4.71
C ILE A 108 3.44 -0.57 3.58
N ILE A 109 4.61 -0.36 2.98
CA ILE A 109 5.19 -1.27 2.00
C ILE A 109 6.39 -1.95 2.64
N VAL A 110 6.40 -3.29 2.62
CA VAL A 110 7.55 -4.08 3.07
C VAL A 110 8.43 -4.41 1.87
N LEU A 111 9.70 -4.03 1.96
CA LEU A 111 10.73 -4.24 0.92
C LEU A 111 11.82 -5.19 1.42
N ASP A 112 12.76 -5.51 0.54
CA ASP A 112 14.00 -6.23 0.87
C ASP A 112 14.97 -5.39 1.75
#